data_AF-A0A957CGS2-F1
#
_entry.id   AF-A0A957CGS2-F1
#
_cell.length_a   1.000
_cell.length_b   1.000
_cell.length_c   1.000
_cell.angle_alpha   90.00
_cell.angle_beta   90.00
_cell.angle_gamma   90.00
#
_symmetry.space_group_name_H-M   'P 1'
#
loop_
_entity.id
_entity.type
_entity.pdbx_description
1 polymer ?
#
loop_
_entity_poly.entity_id
_entity_poly.type
_entity_poly.pdbx_seq_one_letter_code
_entity_poly.pdbx_strand_id
1 'polypeptide(L)'
;AALGEGHFLGHPQTLAMMQTEYVYPHTADRTNRMNWEEAGSWDMRTIARYQAREILKSHFPTYLSPELDAKIRDEFAIRLPEEIMRSGGFGK
;
A
#
# COMPACT_ATOMS: atom_id res chain seq x y z
N ALA A 1 -9.74 30.37 -0.78
CA ALA A 1 -8.69 29.75 -1.60
C ALA A 1 -7.57 30.75 -1.79
N ALA A 2 -6.32 30.30 -1.76
CA ALA A 2 -5.16 31.13 -2.06
C ALA A 2 -5.11 31.36 -3.58
N LEU A 3 -5.65 32.49 -4.06
CA LEU A 3 -5.74 32.85 -5.49
C LEU A 3 -5.13 34.25 -5.85
N GLY A 4 -4.48 34.94 -4.91
CA GLY A 4 -3.85 36.26 -5.11
C GLY A 4 -2.32 36.29 -5.15
N GLU A 5 -1.76 37.51 -5.17
CA GLU A 5 -0.30 37.74 -5.10
C GLU A 5 0.29 37.24 -3.78
N GLY A 6 1.54 36.74 -3.84
CA GLY A 6 2.27 36.25 -2.67
C GLY A 6 2.18 34.74 -2.41
N HIS A 7 1.52 33.97 -3.26
CA HIS A 7 1.53 32.50 -3.17
C HIS A 7 1.47 31.81 -4.54
N PHE A 8 1.97 30.59 -4.64
CA PHE A 8 2.08 29.86 -5.91
C PHE A 8 1.03 28.75 -6.11
N LEU A 9 0.15 28.51 -5.12
CA LEU A 9 -0.78 27.36 -5.15
C LEU A 9 -1.76 27.40 -6.33
N GLY A 10 -2.24 28.58 -6.73
CA GLY A 10 -3.13 28.76 -7.88
C GLY A 10 -2.40 28.98 -9.21
N HIS A 11 -1.07 28.97 -9.24
CA HIS A 11 -0.31 29.29 -10.45
C HIS A 11 -0.40 28.13 -11.47
N PRO A 12 -0.59 28.40 -12.77
CA PRO A 12 -0.75 27.35 -13.78
C PRO A 12 0.39 26.33 -13.79
N GLN A 13 1.64 26.79 -13.62
CA GLN A 13 2.81 25.92 -13.55
C GLN A 13 2.78 24.99 -12.32
N THR A 14 2.40 25.51 -11.14
CA THR A 14 2.29 24.71 -9.91
C THR A 14 1.24 23.62 -10.08
N LEU A 15 0.09 23.95 -10.66
CA LEU A 15 -0.97 22.97 -10.94
C LEU A 15 -0.50 21.89 -11.92
N ALA A 16 0.23 22.26 -12.97
CA ALA A 16 0.78 21.31 -13.94
C ALA A 16 1.79 20.32 -13.32
N MET A 17 2.53 20.76 -12.29
CA MET A 17 3.56 19.96 -11.62
C MET A 17 3.06 19.24 -10.35
N MET A 18 1.89 19.60 -9.84
CA MET A 18 1.40 19.18 -8.51
C MET A 18 1.29 17.67 -8.34
N GLN A 19 1.04 16.94 -9.44
CA GLN A 19 0.89 15.49 -9.46
C GLN A 19 2.07 14.75 -10.10
N THR A 20 3.03 15.45 -10.71
CA THR A 20 4.17 14.84 -11.42
C THR A 20 5.45 14.89 -10.61
N GLU A 21 5.71 16.02 -9.94
CA GLU A 21 7.00 16.28 -9.28
C GLU A 21 7.00 15.95 -7.78
N TYR A 22 5.85 15.52 -7.23
CA TYR A 22 5.70 15.24 -5.81
C TYR A 22 5.45 13.76 -5.57
N VAL A 23 6.33 13.14 -4.77
CA VAL A 23 6.11 11.80 -4.24
C VAL A 23 5.25 11.90 -2.99
N TYR A 24 4.07 11.27 -3.02
CA TYR A 24 3.24 11.06 -1.85
C TYR A 24 3.53 9.67 -1.27
N PRO A 25 4.17 9.57 -0.10
CA PRO A 25 4.47 8.26 0.49
C PRO A 25 3.18 7.55 0.91
N HIS A 26 3.04 6.28 0.52
CA HIS A 26 1.84 5.46 0.76
C HIS A 26 1.47 5.26 2.23
N THR A 27 2.41 5.46 3.15
CA THR A 27 2.25 5.20 4.59
C THR A 27 2.33 6.46 5.44
N ALA A 28 2.64 7.63 4.85
CA ALA A 28 2.77 8.87 5.59
C ALA A 28 1.41 9.54 5.78
N ASP A 29 1.03 9.77 7.04
CA ASP A 29 -0.13 10.57 7.38
C ASP A 29 0.22 12.07 7.30
N ARG A 30 -0.56 12.82 6.53
CA ARG A 30 -0.39 14.27 6.31
C ARG A 30 -1.57 15.08 6.83
N THR A 31 -2.45 14.45 7.59
CA THR A 31 -3.56 15.13 8.26
C THR A 31 -3.02 16.04 9.36
N ASN A 32 -3.83 17.00 9.78
CA ASN A 32 -3.47 17.82 10.94
C ASN A 32 -3.44 16.94 12.20
N ARG A 33 -2.75 17.41 13.24
CA ARG A 33 -2.56 16.66 14.49
C ARG A 33 -3.86 16.20 15.14
N MET A 34 -4.89 17.06 15.18
CA MET A 34 -6.17 16.74 15.81
C MET A 34 -6.85 15.56 15.10
N ASN A 35 -6.91 15.60 13.76
CA ASN A 35 -7.48 14.50 12.97
C ASN A 35 -6.68 13.20 13.13
N TRP A 36 -5.35 13.27 13.16
CA TRP A 36 -4.49 12.11 13.38
C TRP A 36 -4.72 11.50 14.78
N GLU A 37 -4.86 12.35 15.80
CA GLU A 37 -5.16 11.92 17.17
C GLU A 37 -6.53 11.23 17.25
N GLU A 38 -7.57 11.83 16.65
CA GLU A 38 -8.93 11.27 16.56
C GLU A 38 -8.98 9.95 15.77
N ALA A 39 -8.14 9.80 14.74
CA ALA A 39 -8.01 8.58 13.94
C ALA A 39 -7.20 7.46 14.64
N GLY A 40 -6.79 7.66 15.90
CA GLY A 40 -6.12 6.64 16.71
C GLY A 40 -4.61 6.74 16.74
N SER A 41 -4.03 7.86 16.27
CA SER A 41 -2.61 8.18 16.42
C SER A 41 -1.65 7.12 15.86
N TRP A 42 -1.98 6.52 14.72
CA TRP A 42 -1.16 5.45 14.16
C TRP A 42 0.20 5.96 13.68
N ASP A 43 1.25 5.25 14.06
CA ASP A 43 2.56 5.47 13.47
C ASP A 43 2.65 4.82 12.07
N MET A 44 3.64 5.27 11.30
CA MET A 44 3.87 4.78 9.94
C MET A 44 4.09 3.25 9.88
N ARG A 45 4.66 2.65 10.93
CA ARG A 45 4.87 1.20 11.00
C ARG A 45 3.56 0.44 11.18
N THR A 46 2.61 1.01 11.92
CA THR A 46 1.28 0.44 12.13
C THR A 46 0.47 0.47 10.85
N ILE A 47 0.50 1.59 10.12
CA ILE A 47 -0.12 1.68 8.79
C ILE A 47 0.49 0.65 7.83
N ALA A 48 1.82 0.54 7.77
CA ALA A 48 2.49 -0.43 6.92
C ALA A 48 2.11 -1.88 7.25
N ARG A 49 2.06 -2.24 8.55
CA ARG A 49 1.62 -3.56 9.01
C ARG A 49 0.17 -3.85 8.62
N TYR A 50 -0.70 -2.85 8.76
CA TYR A 50 -2.10 -2.97 8.36
C TYR A 50 -2.22 -3.22 6.85
N GLN A 51 -1.63 -2.37 6.01
CA GLN A 51 -1.67 -2.50 4.55
C GLN A 51 -1.10 -3.85 4.08
N ALA A 52 0.04 -4.29 4.64
CA ALA A 52 0.63 -5.58 4.30
C ALA A 52 -0.32 -6.75 4.62
N ARG A 53 -1.00 -6.72 5.77
CA ARG A 53 -1.99 -7.74 6.13
C ARG A 53 -3.20 -7.72 5.20
N GLU A 54 -3.68 -6.54 4.79
CA GLU A 54 -4.80 -6.45 3.85
C GLU A 54 -4.44 -6.99 2.47
N ILE A 55 -3.23 -6.71 1.97
CA ILE A 55 -2.71 -7.30 0.72
C ILE A 55 -2.68 -8.82 0.82
N LEU A 56 -2.08 -9.37 1.90
CA LEU A 56 -1.97 -10.82 2.10
C LEU A 56 -3.33 -11.51 2.25
N LYS A 57 -4.38 -10.79 2.65
CA LYS A 57 -5.75 -11.33 2.74
C LYS A 57 -6.52 -11.32 1.41
N SER A 58 -6.15 -10.46 0.47
CA SER A 58 -7.01 -10.12 -0.66
C SER A 58 -6.36 -10.27 -2.03
N HIS A 59 -5.03 -10.30 -2.11
CA HIS A 59 -4.29 -10.31 -3.36
C HIS A 59 -3.63 -11.68 -3.62
N PHE A 60 -4.30 -12.50 -4.44
CA PHE A 60 -3.84 -13.85 -4.81
C PHE A 60 -3.70 -13.98 -6.33
N PRO A 61 -2.63 -13.44 -6.92
CA PRO A 61 -2.45 -13.49 -8.37
C PRO A 61 -2.02 -14.90 -8.82
N THR A 62 -2.58 -15.35 -9.95
CA THR A 62 -2.26 -16.65 -10.54
C THR A 62 -1.34 -16.46 -11.75
N TYR A 63 -0.04 -16.35 -11.50
CA TYR A 63 0.96 -16.21 -12.57
C TYR A 63 1.53 -17.55 -13.06
N LEU A 64 1.45 -18.59 -12.23
CA LEU A 64 1.98 -19.92 -12.51
C LEU A 64 0.83 -20.91 -12.71
N SER A 65 0.99 -21.87 -13.62
CA SER A 65 0.06 -23.00 -13.70
C SER A 65 0.27 -23.94 -12.50
N PRO A 66 -0.76 -24.66 -12.04
CA PRO A 66 -0.63 -25.60 -10.92
C PRO A 66 0.47 -26.65 -11.14
N GLU A 67 0.66 -27.09 -12.39
CA GLU A 67 1.67 -28.09 -12.75
C GLU A 67 3.09 -27.53 -12.61
N LEU A 68 3.29 -26.25 -12.91
CA LEU A 68 4.58 -25.59 -12.79
C LEU A 68 4.92 -25.30 -11.32
N ASP A 69 3.95 -24.83 -10.54
CA ASP A 69 4.11 -24.60 -9.10
C ASP A 69 4.46 -25.91 -8.37
N ALA A 70 3.80 -27.02 -8.72
CA ALA A 70 4.10 -28.35 -8.18
C ALA A 70 5.56 -28.79 -8.47
N LYS A 71 6.05 -28.59 -9.71
CA LYS A 71 7.44 -28.91 -10.06
C LYS A 71 8.45 -28.08 -9.26
N ILE A 72 8.19 -26.78 -9.11
CA ILE A 72 9.07 -25.88 -8.34
C ILE A 72 9.12 -26.31 -6.87
N ARG A 73 7.98 -26.69 -6.28
CA ARG A 73 7.92 -27.16 -4.89
C ARG A 73 8.57 -28.52 -4.64
N ASP A 74 8.66 -29.36 -5.67
CA ASP A 74 9.39 -30.63 -5.60
C ASP A 74 10.92 -30.39 -5.60
N GLU A 75 11.38 -29.41 -6.39
CA GLU A 75 12.79 -29.06 -6.50
C GLU A 75 13.31 -28.23 -5.32
N PHE A 76 12.49 -27.31 -4.80
CA PHE A 76 12.87 -26.39 -3.74
C PHE A 76 12.06 -26.61 -2.46
N ALA A 77 12.73 -26.53 -1.30
CA ALA A 77 12.09 -26.66 0.02
C ALA A 77 11.22 -25.44 0.41
N ILE A 78 10.14 -25.21 -0.34
CA ILE A 78 9.20 -24.11 -0.13
C ILE A 78 8.35 -24.43 1.10
N ARG A 79 8.48 -23.60 2.13
CA ARG A 79 7.75 -23.73 3.41
C ARG A 79 6.40 -23.01 3.43
N LEU A 80 6.07 -22.28 2.36
CA LEU A 80 4.82 -21.54 2.21
C LEU A 80 3.71 -22.49 1.74
N PRO A 81 2.70 -22.81 2.57
CA PRO A 81 1.60 -23.71 2.15
C PRO A 81 0.74 -23.07 1.05
N GLU A 82 0.20 -23.89 0.15
CA GLU A 82 -0.64 -23.39 -0.96
C GLU A 82 -1.99 -22.88 -0.44
N GLU A 83 -2.48 -23.45 0.67
CA GLU A 83 -3.78 -23.09 1.26
C GLU A 83 -3.83 -21.63 1.71
N ILE A 84 -2.68 -21.07 2.13
CA ILE A 84 -2.58 -19.67 2.56
C ILE A 84 -2.38 -18.68 1.41
N MET A 85 -2.14 -19.19 0.20
CA MET A 85 -2.04 -18.41 -1.05
C MET A 85 -3.39 -18.29 -1.77
N ARG A 86 -4.50 -18.53 -1.06
CA ARG A 86 -5.86 -18.45 -1.60
C ARG A 86 -6.75 -17.61 -0.68
N SER A 87 -7.89 -17.16 -1.23
CA SER A 87 -8.88 -16.39 -0.47
C SER A 87 -9.28 -17.08 0.83
N GLY A 88 -9.20 -16.35 1.95
CA GLY A 88 -9.51 -16.86 3.28
C GLY A 88 -8.46 -17.84 3.85
N GLY A 89 -7.30 -17.99 3.21
CA GLY A 89 -6.19 -18.80 3.71
C GLY A 89 -5.28 -18.06 4.69
N PHE A 90 -5.03 -16.77 4.46
CA PHE A 90 -4.15 -15.97 5.30
C PHE A 90 -4.70 -15.79 6.73
N GLY A 91 -3.92 -16.22 7.73
CA GLY A 91 -4.26 -16.09 9.16
C GLY A 91 -5.01 -17.28 9.75
N LYS A 92 -5.22 -18.35 8.98
CA LYS A 92 -5.47 -19.70 9.50
C LYS A 92 -4.16 -20.33 9.96
#